data_AF-A0A1U7XK85-F1
#
_entry.id   AF-A0A1U7XK85-F1
#
_cell.length_a   1.000
_cell.length_b   1.000
_cell.length_c   1.000
_cell.angle_alpha   90.00
_cell.angle_beta   90.00
_cell.angle_gamma   90.00
#
_symmetry.space_group_name_H-M   'P 1'
#
loop_
_entity.id
_entity.type
_entity.pdbx_description
1 polymer ?
#
loop_
_entity_poly.entity_id
_entity_poly.type
_entity_poly.pdbx_seq_one_letter_code
_entity_poly.pdbx_strand_id
1 'polypeptide(L)'
;MAKNKSLIQQKAEIKALESMVELLTAFAKTKEIIFQKAHELSITTGAKVGLLVFSPSAKPYTYGSPHNFDTIAEGKTGETFGYNSRNSES
;
A
#
# COMPACT_ATOMS: atom_id res chain seq x y z
N MET A 1 -6.39 40.09 -2.51
CA MET A 1 -5.23 39.45 -1.84
C MET A 1 -5.50 37.95 -1.77
N ALA A 2 -4.71 37.12 -2.45
CA ALA A 2 -4.90 35.66 -2.44
C ALA A 2 -4.43 35.09 -1.09
N LYS A 3 -5.31 34.36 -0.40
CA LYS A 3 -4.95 33.65 0.84
C LYS A 3 -4.06 32.45 0.49
N ASN A 4 -2.77 32.55 0.77
CA ASN A 4 -1.87 31.38 0.80
C ASN A 4 -2.28 30.49 1.97
N LYS A 5 -3.10 29.47 1.67
CA LYS A 5 -3.49 28.42 2.62
C LYS A 5 -2.25 27.58 2.92
N SER A 6 -1.71 27.64 4.14
CA SER A 6 -0.66 26.71 4.56
C SER A 6 -1.20 25.28 4.38
N LEU A 7 -0.51 24.48 3.56
CA LEU A 7 -0.87 23.10 3.20
C LEU A 7 -0.63 22.13 4.37
N ILE A 8 -1.05 22.49 5.58
CA ILE A 8 -1.03 21.58 6.72
C ILE A 8 -2.00 20.44 6.39
N GLN A 9 -1.51 19.20 6.45
CA GLN A 9 -2.36 18.01 6.30
C GLN A 9 -3.50 18.10 7.31
N GLN A 10 -4.72 18.16 6.80
CA GLN A 10 -5.91 18.13 7.65
C GLN A 10 -6.12 16.69 8.10
N LYS A 11 -6.36 16.51 9.41
CA LYS A 11 -6.74 15.22 9.95
C LYS A 11 -8.09 14.83 9.35
N ALA A 12 -8.11 13.74 8.58
CA ALA A 12 -9.33 13.17 8.05
C ALA A 12 -10.02 12.29 9.10
N GLU A 13 -11.33 12.22 9.02
CA GLU A 13 -12.13 11.25 9.76
C GLU A 13 -11.98 9.85 9.14
N ILE A 14 -11.88 8.80 9.95
CA ILE A 14 -11.82 7.41 9.46
C ILE A 14 -13.23 6.97 9.11
N LYS A 15 -13.62 7.16 7.85
CA LYS A 15 -14.90 6.73 7.28
C LYS A 15 -14.74 6.35 5.81
N ALA A 16 -15.72 5.62 5.28
CA ALA A 16 -15.77 5.35 3.85
C ALA A 16 -15.93 6.66 3.07
N LEU A 17 -15.19 6.79 1.96
CA LEU A 17 -15.29 7.92 1.04
C LEU A 17 -16.32 7.60 -0.04
N GLU A 18 -17.27 8.50 -0.26
CA GLU A 18 -18.33 8.35 -1.27
C GLU A 18 -17.84 8.74 -2.67
N SER A 19 -16.93 9.72 -2.75
CA SER A 19 -16.35 10.18 -4.01
C SER A 19 -15.26 9.23 -4.49
N MET A 20 -15.44 8.67 -5.69
CA MET A 20 -14.44 7.80 -6.32
C MET A 20 -13.10 8.52 -6.53
N VAL A 21 -13.12 9.81 -6.86
CA VAL A 21 -11.88 10.60 -7.06
C VAL A 21 -11.13 10.77 -5.75
N GLU A 22 -11.85 11.07 -4.67
CA GLU A 22 -11.26 11.18 -3.33
C GLU A 22 -10.74 9.84 -2.84
N LEU A 23 -11.49 8.76 -3.06
CA LEU A 23 -11.10 7.40 -2.71
C LEU A 23 -9.81 6.97 -3.43
N LEU A 24 -9.72 7.19 -4.74
CA LEU A 24 -8.52 6.87 -5.52
C LEU A 24 -7.30 7.70 -5.07
N THR A 25 -7.51 8.98 -4.79
CA THR A 25 -6.44 9.87 -4.31
C THR A 25 -5.96 9.47 -2.91
N ALA A 26 -6.91 9.18 -2.01
CA ALA A 26 -6.62 8.70 -0.66
C ALA A 26 -5.92 7.35 -0.70
N PHE A 27 -6.38 6.42 -1.55
CA PHE A 27 -5.74 5.13 -1.76
C PHE A 27 -4.29 5.28 -2.20
N ALA A 28 -4.02 6.10 -3.21
CA ALA A 28 -2.66 6.30 -3.73
C ALA A 28 -1.71 6.80 -2.64
N LYS A 29 -2.11 7.85 -1.91
CA LYS A 29 -1.32 8.45 -0.81
C LYS A 29 -1.13 7.48 0.35
N THR A 30 -2.22 6.86 0.83
CA THR A 30 -2.19 5.95 1.97
C THR A 30 -1.35 4.71 1.66
N LYS A 31 -1.49 4.14 0.46
CA LYS A 31 -0.67 3.01 0.02
C LYS A 31 0.83 3.34 0.08
N GLU A 32 1.23 4.49 -0.47
CA GLU A 32 2.64 4.92 -0.46
C GLU A 32 3.18 5.07 0.97
N ILE A 33 2.43 5.75 1.84
CA ILE A 33 2.81 5.96 3.24
C ILE A 33 2.97 4.62 3.98
N ILE A 34 2.02 3.70 3.81
CA ILE A 34 2.08 2.39 4.49
C ILE A 34 3.26 1.56 3.96
N PHE A 35 3.52 1.59 2.65
CA PHE A 35 4.66 0.88 2.06
C PHE A 35 5.99 1.40 2.61
N GLN A 36 6.14 2.72 2.71
CA GLN A 36 7.32 3.33 3.30
C GLN A 36 7.48 2.93 4.78
N LYS A 37 6.39 2.91 5.55
CA LYS A 37 6.42 2.47 6.96
C LYS A 37 6.74 0.99 7.11
N ALA A 38 6.24 0.14 6.23
CA ALA A 38 6.58 -1.28 6.20
C ALA A 38 8.08 -1.49 5.91
N HIS A 39 8.65 -0.68 5.01
CA HIS A 39 10.08 -0.69 4.73
C HIS A 39 10.92 -0.23 5.92
N GLU A 40 10.60 0.93 6.49
CA GLU A 40 11.27 1.43 7.70
C GLU A 40 11.21 0.41 8.85
N LEU A 41 10.05 -0.23 9.05
CA LEU A 41 9.85 -1.26 10.07
C LEU A 41 10.76 -2.46 9.82
N SER A 42 10.80 -2.97 8.58
CA SER A 42 11.63 -4.12 8.23
C SER A 42 13.12 -3.81 8.42
N ILE A 43 13.59 -2.63 8.01
CA ILE A 43 14.98 -2.21 8.21
C ILE A 43 15.32 -2.03 9.70
N THR A 44 14.44 -1.39 10.47
CA THR A 44 14.71 -1.09 11.89
C THR A 44 14.74 -2.33 12.75
N THR A 45 13.86 -3.30 12.46
CA THR A 45 13.67 -4.48 13.31
C THR A 45 14.34 -5.74 12.76
N GLY A 46 14.75 -5.74 11.49
CA GLY A 46 15.15 -6.95 10.78
C GLY A 46 14.02 -7.95 10.57
N ALA A 47 12.77 -7.58 10.85
CA ALA A 47 11.62 -8.47 10.71
C ALA A 47 11.28 -8.74 9.24
N LYS A 48 10.76 -9.95 8.99
CA LYS A 48 10.09 -10.32 7.73
C LYS A 48 8.74 -9.62 7.69
N VAL A 49 8.53 -8.73 6.71
CA VAL A 49 7.31 -7.93 6.56
C VAL A 49 6.71 -8.18 5.19
N GLY A 50 5.43 -8.52 5.15
CA GLY A 50 4.64 -8.67 3.93
C GLY A 50 3.38 -7.81 3.99
N LEU A 51 3.02 -7.17 2.87
CA LEU A 51 1.83 -6.33 2.76
C LEU A 51 1.08 -6.64 1.45
N LEU A 52 -0.25 -6.73 1.52
CA LEU A 52 -1.14 -6.87 0.37
C LEU A 52 -2.27 -5.84 0.50
N VAL A 53 -2.47 -5.02 -0.53
CA VAL A 53 -3.53 -4.01 -0.56
C VAL A 53 -4.22 -4.02 -1.93
N PHE A 54 -5.55 -4.05 -1.94
CA PHE A 54 -6.33 -3.93 -3.17
C PHE A 54 -6.73 -2.48 -3.44
N SER A 55 -6.59 -2.06 -4.69
CA SER A 55 -7.18 -0.79 -5.13
C SER A 55 -8.70 -0.85 -5.13
N PRO A 56 -9.39 0.30 -5.22
CA PRO A 56 -10.83 0.33 -5.47
C PRO A 56 -11.26 -0.44 -6.72
N SER A 57 -10.35 -0.62 -7.69
CA SER A 57 -10.55 -1.43 -8.90
C SER A 57 -10.17 -2.91 -8.73
N ALA A 58 -10.03 -3.38 -7.49
CA ALA A 58 -9.63 -4.75 -7.13
C ALA A 58 -8.24 -5.19 -7.65
N LYS A 59 -7.37 -4.25 -8.04
CA LYS A 59 -6.00 -4.57 -8.43
C LYS A 59 -5.12 -4.73 -7.19
N PRO A 60 -4.41 -5.85 -7.00
CA PRO A 60 -3.53 -6.03 -5.85
C PRO A 60 -2.22 -5.24 -6.01
N TYR A 61 -1.70 -4.80 -4.87
CA TYR A 61 -0.39 -4.18 -4.70
C TYR A 61 0.29 -4.88 -3.53
N THR A 62 1.52 -5.34 -3.74
CA THR A 62 2.25 -6.11 -2.74
C THR A 62 3.55 -5.43 -2.33
N TYR A 63 3.95 -5.67 -1.08
CA TYR A 63 5.26 -5.33 -0.55
C TYR A 63 5.81 -6.56 0.18
N GLY A 64 7.10 -6.82 0.03
CA GLY A 64 7.80 -7.87 0.76
C GLY A 64 9.20 -7.41 1.13
N SER A 65 9.63 -7.75 2.35
CA SER A 65 11.02 -7.60 2.79
C SER A 65 11.37 -8.70 3.79
N PRO A 66 12.58 -9.30 3.71
CA PRO A 66 13.68 -8.99 2.80
C PRO A 66 13.53 -9.57 1.38
N HIS A 67 12.55 -10.44 1.16
CA HIS A 67 12.26 -11.07 -0.12
C HIS A 67 10.93 -10.58 -0.68
N ASN A 68 10.58 -10.99 -1.91
CA ASN A 68 9.27 -10.67 -2.49
C ASN A 68 8.12 -11.19 -1.60
N PHE A 69 6.92 -10.61 -1.79
CA PHE A 69 5.75 -10.95 -0.98
C PHE A 69 5.42 -12.45 -1.01
N ASP A 70 5.54 -13.09 -2.18
CA ASP A 70 5.22 -14.51 -2.36
C ASP A 70 6.09 -15.40 -1.47
N THR A 71 7.41 -15.15 -1.42
CA THR A 71 8.33 -15.88 -0.52
C THR A 71 7.98 -15.67 0.96
N ILE A 72 7.44 -14.50 1.33
CA ILE A 72 7.00 -14.23 2.70
C ILE A 72 5.67 -14.94 3.01
N ALA A 73 4.77 -15.04 2.03
CA ALA A 73 3.46 -15.67 2.14
C ALA A 73 3.54 -17.21 2.18
N GLU A 74 4.41 -17.79 1.35
CA GLU A 74 4.67 -19.24 1.28
C GLU A 74 5.17 -19.82 2.60
N GLY A 75 5.82 -19.01 3.43
CA GLY A 75 6.37 -19.43 4.71
C GLY A 75 5.34 -19.87 5.77
N LYS A 76 4.02 -19.73 5.54
CA LYS A 76 3.02 -20.09 6.55
C LYS A 76 1.73 -20.81 6.14
N THR A 77 1.32 -20.90 4.88
CA THR A 77 0.08 -21.62 4.54
C THR A 77 0.11 -22.12 3.11
N GLY A 78 -0.14 -23.43 2.93
CA GLY A 78 -0.26 -24.10 1.63
C GLY A 78 -1.52 -23.72 0.85
N GLU A 79 -1.79 -22.42 0.70
CA GLU A 79 -2.81 -21.90 -0.21
C GLU A 79 -2.21 -20.75 -1.01
N THR A 80 -1.83 -21.06 -2.25
CA THR A 80 -1.34 -20.11 -3.23
C THR A 80 -2.45 -19.12 -3.58
N PHE A 81 -2.47 -17.94 -2.95
CA PHE A 81 -3.16 -16.78 -3.52
C PHE A 81 -2.31 -16.22 -4.67
N GLY A 82 -2.26 -16.95 -5.78
CA GLY A 82 -1.55 -16.56 -6.98
C GLY A 82 -2.25 -15.41 -7.68
N TYR A 83 -1.60 -14.25 -7.77
CA TYR A 83 -1.95 -13.20 -8.72
C TYR A 83 -0.89 -13.14 -9.82
N ASN A 84 -1.28 -13.54 -11.03
CA ASN A 84 -0.48 -13.44 -12.25
C ASN A 84 -0.30 -11.96 -12.64
N SER A 85 0.90 -11.42 -12.46
CA SER A 85 1.30 -10.17 -13.11
C SER A 85 2.24 -10.49 -14.27
N ARG A 86 1.68 -11.01 -15.36
CA ARG A 86 2.30 -10.85 -16.68
C ARG A 86 2.05 -9.41 -17.15
N ASN A 87 3.13 -8.81 -17.65
CA ASN A 87 3.25 -7.55 -18.39
C ASN A 87 3.27 -6.28 -17.52
N SER A 88 4.23 -5.36 -17.66
CA SER A 88 5.02 -5.01 -18.85
C SER A 88 6.41 -4.47 -18.48
N GLU A 89 7.43 -5.00 -19.14
CA GLU A 89 8.71 -4.35 -19.40
C GLU A 89 8.50 -3.01 -20.14
N SER A 90 9.23 -1.97 -19.72
CA SER A 90 10.07 -1.06 -20.53
C SER A 90 10.55 0.08 -19.63
#